data_AF-A0A537JPF0-F1
#
_entry.id   AF-A0A537JPF0-F1
#
_cell.length_a   1.000
_cell.length_b   1.000
_cell.length_c   1.000
_cell.angle_alpha   90.00
_cell.angle_beta   90.00
_cell.angle_gamma   90.00
#
_symmetry.space_group_name_H-M   'P 1'
#
loop_
_entity.id
_entity.type
_entity.pdbx_description
1 polymer ?
#
loop_
_entity_poly.entity_id
_entity_poly.type
_entity_poly.pdbx_seq_one_letter_code
_entity_poly.pdbx_strand_id
1 'polypeptide(L)'
;MRRSREGESASAPRTREGGISVSRSPNVKQRVLACAGAHQGEQGLAMMALLAMVLVLTTLAALVLYLTGKETALAAVRLTGAQSLYAAEGGAFAGRSALMAYVNAYPQGSSSVDPNLGDAQASGWYAGGTNSIQTPFALFNYLVTDGQRLSPSTTSPTFQVNWGSGWPHLKLQIGGAPVNAMGGGQYTALVQLFPNAQADGSCNPAGSPCVVHKLGPSWYEIFYKYTVTSDGQVPPKFRRRVVLNGSFSVQLRLQSFSMYALFTDVHNSPTGGPVWFAGTTNFTGPVHTNGEFRFAQFPTFTDKLESVNSKAWFYNNGANIELGSPENVVSGTRVDAPLVPPDPNPQAATPANFTLGASTVPMPTNSFNQQGVAVGRNPTDSSAVTTAQ
;
A
#
# COMPACT_ATOMS: atom_id res chain seq x y z
N MET A 1 -26.76 -1.03 28.57
CA MET A 1 -27.39 -2.37 28.63
C MET A 1 -26.31 -3.40 28.93
N ARG A 2 -26.45 -4.07 30.07
CA ARG A 2 -25.48 -4.97 30.70
C ARG A 2 -26.06 -6.38 30.58
N ARG A 3 -25.33 -7.36 30.05
CA ARG A 3 -25.65 -8.79 30.26
C ARG A 3 -24.38 -9.55 30.60
N SER A 4 -24.31 -9.92 31.87
CA SER A 4 -23.46 -10.94 32.46
C SER A 4 -24.18 -12.29 32.44
N ARG A 5 -23.39 -13.34 32.77
CA ARG A 5 -23.75 -14.70 33.21
C ARG A 5 -23.99 -15.71 32.09
N GLU A 6 -23.59 -16.98 32.21
CA GLU A 6 -22.82 -17.77 33.18
C GLU A 6 -22.60 -19.13 32.48
N GLY A 7 -21.52 -19.83 32.78
CA GLY A 7 -21.24 -21.14 32.18
C GLY A 7 -20.00 -21.79 32.77
N GLU A 8 -20.03 -22.01 34.08
CA GLU A 8 -19.01 -22.70 34.86
C GLU A 8 -19.53 -24.10 35.24
N SER A 9 -18.74 -25.15 34.99
CA SER A 9 -18.89 -26.47 35.62
C SER A 9 -17.55 -27.21 35.48
N ALA A 10 -16.75 -27.22 36.56
CA ALA A 10 -16.59 -28.33 37.52
C ALA A 10 -15.74 -29.50 36.97
N SER A 11 -14.43 -29.55 37.27
CA SER A 11 -13.80 -30.16 38.46
C SER A 11 -13.58 -31.68 38.35
N ALA A 12 -12.32 -32.11 38.33
CA ALA A 12 -11.76 -33.10 39.26
C ALA A 12 -10.28 -33.44 38.96
N PRO A 13 -9.40 -33.48 39.98
CA PRO A 13 -8.06 -34.05 39.89
C PRO A 13 -8.09 -35.54 40.26
N ARG A 14 -7.21 -36.36 39.66
CA ARG A 14 -6.96 -37.74 40.11
C ARG A 14 -5.52 -37.91 40.57
N THR A 15 -5.37 -37.95 41.90
CA THR A 15 -4.30 -38.65 42.61
C THR A 15 -4.58 -40.15 42.63
N ARG A 16 -3.56 -41.00 42.40
CA ARG A 16 -3.41 -42.24 43.18
C ARG A 16 -2.00 -42.82 43.14
N GLU A 17 -1.53 -43.11 44.34
CA GLU A 17 -0.34 -43.87 44.74
C GLU A 17 -0.43 -45.37 44.41
N GLY A 18 0.72 -46.04 44.51
CA GLY A 18 0.89 -47.50 44.62
C GLY A 18 2.03 -47.97 43.71
N GLY A 19 3.21 -48.41 44.15
CA GLY A 19 3.53 -49.15 45.38
C GLY A 19 3.26 -50.64 45.19
N ILE A 20 4.21 -51.50 45.63
CA ILE A 20 4.17 -52.98 45.71
C ILE A 20 4.61 -53.64 44.37
N SER A 21 5.44 -54.68 44.23
CA SER A 21 5.97 -55.76 45.10
C SER A 21 6.99 -56.53 44.24
N VAL A 22 8.23 -56.78 44.66
CA VAL A 22 8.68 -58.01 45.35
C VAL A 22 7.97 -59.30 44.90
N SER A 23 8.55 -60.03 43.94
CA SER A 23 8.24 -61.45 43.73
C SER A 23 9.47 -62.32 43.96
N ARG A 24 9.36 -63.17 45.00
CA ARG A 24 10.25 -64.28 45.35
C ARG A 24 9.96 -65.50 44.47
N SER A 25 11.00 -66.21 44.03
CA SER A 25 11.08 -67.69 44.01
C SER A 25 12.45 -68.17 43.48
N PRO A 26 12.88 -69.43 43.69
CA PRO A 26 13.12 -70.08 44.96
C PRO A 26 14.59 -70.54 45.12
N ASN A 27 14.91 -70.91 46.36
CA ASN A 27 16.10 -71.65 46.79
C ASN A 27 16.54 -72.74 45.79
N VAL A 28 17.76 -72.62 45.25
CA VAL A 28 18.57 -73.76 44.85
C VAL A 28 19.86 -73.71 45.65
N LYS A 29 19.95 -74.62 46.62
CA LYS A 29 21.18 -74.96 47.34
C LYS A 29 22.20 -75.50 46.34
N GLN A 30 23.11 -74.66 45.87
CA GLN A 30 24.36 -75.15 45.28
C GLN A 30 25.45 -75.15 46.34
N ARG A 31 25.85 -76.36 46.70
CA ARG A 31 26.99 -76.66 47.56
C ARG A 31 28.23 -75.99 46.99
N VAL A 32 28.82 -75.10 47.79
CA VAL A 32 30.16 -74.57 47.58
C VAL A 32 31.14 -75.71 47.83
N LEU A 33 31.75 -76.20 46.75
CA LEU A 33 32.98 -76.98 46.83
C LEU A 33 34.13 -75.97 46.82
N ALA A 34 34.65 -75.74 48.02
CA ALA A 34 35.91 -75.05 48.22
C ALA A 34 37.02 -75.90 47.58
N CYS A 35 37.60 -75.40 46.50
CA CYS A 35 38.98 -75.70 46.13
C CYS A 35 39.75 -74.38 46.25
N ALA A 36 40.48 -74.26 47.35
CA ALA A 36 41.57 -73.32 47.51
C ALA A 36 42.66 -73.69 46.49
N GLY A 37 42.68 -72.97 45.37
CA GLY A 37 43.72 -73.03 44.36
C GLY A 37 44.30 -71.63 44.20
N ALA A 38 45.57 -71.50 44.55
CA ALA A 38 46.35 -70.28 44.56
C ALA A 38 46.27 -69.48 43.25
N HIS A 39 46.02 -68.17 43.30
CA HIS A 39 46.51 -67.19 42.31
C HIS A 39 46.36 -65.74 42.82
N GLN A 40 47.35 -65.24 43.56
CA GLN A 40 47.46 -63.82 43.96
C GLN A 40 47.70 -62.85 42.77
N GLY A 41 47.77 -63.34 41.52
CA GLY A 41 47.97 -62.53 40.31
C GLY A 41 46.70 -62.13 39.55
N GLU A 42 45.57 -62.82 39.72
CA GLU A 42 44.37 -62.63 38.88
C GLU A 42 43.47 -61.46 39.34
N GLN A 43 43.43 -61.17 40.65
CA GLN A 43 42.66 -60.04 41.19
C GLN A 43 43.21 -58.69 40.73
N GLY A 44 44.53 -58.57 40.57
CA GLY A 44 45.17 -57.36 40.03
C GLY A 44 44.82 -57.14 38.56
N LEU A 45 44.73 -58.22 37.78
CA LEU A 45 44.40 -58.16 36.35
C LEU A 45 42.92 -57.78 36.14
N ALA A 46 42.01 -58.28 36.97
CA ALA A 46 40.61 -57.89 36.96
C ALA A 46 40.39 -56.42 37.34
N MET A 47 41.13 -55.89 38.32
CA MET A 47 41.06 -54.48 38.73
C MET A 47 41.61 -53.54 37.66
N MET A 48 42.71 -53.93 37.01
CA MET A 48 43.29 -53.18 35.87
C MET A 48 42.36 -53.19 34.66
N ALA A 49 41.70 -54.31 34.37
CA ALA A 49 40.71 -54.40 33.29
C ALA A 49 39.49 -53.50 33.56
N LEU A 50 39.00 -53.47 34.81
CA LEU A 50 37.88 -52.62 35.20
C LEU A 50 38.25 -51.14 35.14
N LEU A 51 39.43 -50.75 35.62
CA LEU A 51 39.93 -49.38 35.53
C LEU A 51 40.12 -48.94 34.07
N ALA A 52 40.68 -49.81 33.23
CA ALA A 52 40.82 -49.54 31.80
C ALA A 52 39.46 -49.38 31.11
N MET A 53 38.48 -50.23 31.45
CA MET A 53 37.12 -50.11 30.93
C MET A 53 36.45 -48.80 31.37
N VAL A 54 36.58 -48.40 32.64
CA VAL A 54 36.05 -47.13 33.14
C VAL A 54 36.72 -45.95 32.45
N LEU A 55 38.04 -46.00 32.22
CA LEU A 55 38.77 -44.95 31.48
C LEU A 55 38.28 -44.84 30.03
N VAL A 56 38.07 -45.96 29.34
CA VAL A 56 37.53 -45.97 27.98
C VAL A 56 36.10 -45.42 27.95
N LEU A 57 35.24 -45.83 28.89
CA LEU A 57 33.86 -45.34 28.95
C LEU A 57 33.78 -43.84 29.27
N THR A 58 34.63 -43.34 30.18
CA THR A 58 34.66 -41.91 30.53
C THR A 58 35.20 -41.04 29.40
N THR A 59 36.25 -41.48 28.71
CA THR A 59 36.78 -40.78 27.52
C THR A 59 35.77 -40.76 26.38
N LEU A 60 35.04 -41.86 26.17
CA LEU A 60 33.98 -41.95 25.15
C LEU A 60 32.78 -41.07 25.51
N ALA A 61 32.37 -41.04 26.78
CA ALA A 61 31.31 -40.13 27.26
C ALA A 61 31.70 -38.66 27.10
N ALA A 62 32.95 -38.28 27.43
CA ALA A 62 33.47 -36.94 27.23
C ALA A 62 33.50 -36.53 25.76
N LEU A 63 33.89 -37.45 24.86
CA LEU A 63 33.88 -37.22 23.42
C LEU A 63 32.46 -37.01 22.88
N VAL A 64 31.49 -37.83 23.31
CA VAL A 64 30.09 -37.69 22.92
C VAL A 64 29.54 -36.33 23.38
N LEU A 65 29.79 -35.94 24.63
CA LEU A 65 29.33 -34.65 25.17
C LEU A 65 29.97 -33.46 24.42
N TYR A 66 31.25 -33.58 24.06
CA TYR A 66 31.94 -32.59 23.23
C TYR A 66 31.34 -32.48 21.82
N LEU A 67 31.04 -33.61 21.16
CA LEU A 67 30.39 -33.63 19.86
C LEU A 67 28.97 -33.05 19.93
N THR A 68 28.18 -33.40 20.95
CA THR A 68 26.85 -32.81 21.18
C THR A 68 26.93 -31.30 21.38
N GLY A 69 27.93 -30.81 22.12
CA GLY A 69 28.19 -29.38 22.27
C GLY A 69 28.50 -28.68 20.94
N LYS A 70 29.28 -29.32 20.06
CA LYS A 70 29.55 -28.79 18.71
C LYS A 70 28.33 -28.78 17.81
N GLU A 71 27.54 -29.85 17.83
CA GLU A 71 26.32 -29.95 17.02
C GLU A 71 25.25 -28.95 17.47
N THR A 72 25.09 -28.75 18.78
CA THR A 72 24.18 -27.72 19.32
C THR A 72 24.61 -26.31 18.94
N ALA A 73 25.91 -26.01 19.01
CA ALA A 73 26.44 -24.72 18.56
C ALA A 73 26.24 -24.51 17.05
N LEU A 74 26.48 -25.54 16.23
CA LEU A 74 26.26 -25.49 14.78
C LEU A 74 24.77 -25.32 14.43
N ALA A 75 23.88 -26.01 15.15
CA ALA A 75 22.44 -25.88 14.99
C ALA A 75 21.98 -24.44 15.32
N ALA A 76 22.49 -23.84 16.39
CA ALA A 76 22.19 -22.45 16.73
C ALA A 76 22.64 -21.48 15.64
N VAL A 77 23.85 -21.66 15.08
CA VAL A 77 24.38 -20.86 13.97
C VAL A 77 23.52 -21.01 12.70
N ARG A 78 23.05 -22.22 12.38
CA ARG A 78 22.15 -22.46 11.25
C ARG A 78 20.80 -21.77 11.45
N LEU A 79 20.24 -21.86 12.66
CA LEU A 79 18.98 -21.22 13.01
C LEU A 79 19.06 -19.69 12.88
N THR A 80 20.07 -19.05 13.48
CA THR A 80 20.26 -17.60 13.38
C THR A 80 20.57 -17.16 11.95
N GLY A 81 21.33 -17.98 11.21
CA GLY A 81 21.56 -17.80 9.78
C GLY A 81 20.25 -17.77 8.98
N ALA A 82 19.35 -18.74 9.21
CA ALA A 82 18.03 -18.79 8.58
C ALA A 82 17.14 -17.61 9.00
N GLN A 83 17.11 -17.25 10.27
CA GLN A 83 16.36 -16.09 10.76
C GLN A 83 16.81 -14.78 10.11
N SER A 84 18.11 -14.57 9.93
CA SER A 84 18.62 -13.38 9.25
C SER A 84 18.26 -13.35 7.75
N LEU A 85 18.14 -14.51 7.10
CA LEU A 85 17.64 -14.61 5.73
C LEU A 85 16.15 -14.28 5.67
N TYR A 86 15.32 -14.85 6.56
CA TYR A 86 13.89 -14.53 6.61
C TYR A 86 13.63 -13.05 6.92
N ALA A 87 14.44 -12.42 7.79
CA ALA A 87 14.38 -10.99 8.01
C ALA A 87 14.71 -10.19 6.74
N ALA A 88 15.72 -10.62 5.98
CA ALA A 88 16.08 -9.99 4.72
C ALA A 88 14.98 -10.15 3.66
N GLU A 89 14.43 -11.36 3.49
CA GLU A 89 13.33 -11.65 2.56
C GLU A 89 12.07 -10.84 2.92
N GLY A 90 11.66 -10.88 4.20
CA GLY A 90 10.54 -10.11 4.71
C GLY A 90 10.73 -8.62 4.44
N GLY A 91 11.93 -8.07 4.66
CA GLY A 91 12.24 -6.69 4.32
C GLY A 91 12.17 -6.37 2.83
N ALA A 92 12.54 -7.31 1.95
CA ALA A 92 12.45 -7.12 0.50
C ALA A 92 10.98 -7.09 0.03
N PHE A 93 10.14 -7.99 0.55
CA PHE A 93 8.69 -7.97 0.27
C PHE A 93 8.00 -6.76 0.89
N ALA A 94 8.42 -6.35 2.10
CA ALA A 94 7.92 -5.14 2.74
C ALA A 94 8.26 -3.89 1.90
N GLY A 95 9.49 -3.79 1.37
CA GLY A 95 9.86 -2.70 0.46
C GLY A 95 9.05 -2.69 -0.83
N ARG A 96 8.80 -3.86 -1.43
CA ARG A 96 7.89 -3.95 -2.60
C ARG A 96 6.47 -3.50 -2.24
N SER A 97 5.92 -3.91 -1.10
CA SER A 97 4.57 -3.52 -0.68
C SER A 97 4.46 -2.01 -0.43
N ALA A 98 5.49 -1.40 0.16
CA ALA A 98 5.55 0.05 0.34
C ALA A 98 5.57 0.79 -1.01
N LEU A 99 6.31 0.28 -2.00
CA LEU A 99 6.28 0.79 -3.37
C LEU A 99 4.88 0.65 -3.99
N MET A 100 4.23 -0.52 -3.85
CA MET A 100 2.90 -0.76 -4.39
C MET A 100 1.84 0.19 -3.79
N ALA A 101 1.91 0.49 -2.50
CA ALA A 101 1.03 1.49 -1.88
C ALA A 101 1.31 2.90 -2.41
N TYR A 102 2.59 3.28 -2.51
CA TYR A 102 3.01 4.58 -3.00
C TYR A 102 2.57 4.87 -4.45
N VAL A 103 2.61 3.86 -5.32
CA VAL A 103 2.13 3.99 -6.72
C VAL A 103 0.64 3.68 -6.89
N ASN A 104 -0.12 3.59 -5.80
CA ASN A 104 -1.55 3.29 -5.78
C ASN A 104 -1.94 1.93 -6.41
N ALA A 105 -1.02 0.97 -6.47
CA ALA A 105 -1.29 -0.36 -7.01
C ALA A 105 -2.03 -1.25 -5.98
N TYR A 106 -1.58 -1.23 -4.72
CA TYR A 106 -2.25 -1.94 -3.62
C TYR A 106 -1.83 -1.39 -2.25
N PRO A 107 -2.78 -1.06 -1.35
CA PRO A 107 -4.22 -0.98 -1.61
C PRO A 107 -4.54 0.20 -2.55
N GLN A 108 -5.57 0.05 -3.37
CA GLN A 108 -6.07 1.16 -4.22
C GLN A 108 -6.70 2.25 -3.35
N GLY A 109 -6.56 3.50 -3.77
CA GLY A 109 -7.03 4.69 -3.03
C GLY A 109 -6.07 5.17 -1.94
N SER A 110 -4.90 4.54 -1.76
CA SER A 110 -3.90 4.95 -0.78
C SER A 110 -3.08 6.16 -1.22
N SER A 111 -2.90 6.33 -2.53
CA SER A 111 -2.18 7.46 -3.11
C SER A 111 -3.00 8.11 -4.22
N SER A 112 -2.92 9.44 -4.30
CA SER A 112 -3.53 10.26 -5.34
C SER A 112 -2.47 11.06 -6.09
N VAL A 113 -2.87 11.65 -7.20
CA VAL A 113 -2.02 12.57 -7.97
C VAL A 113 -2.38 13.99 -7.58
N ASP A 114 -1.37 14.82 -7.35
CA ASP A 114 -1.50 16.25 -7.09
C ASP A 114 -2.30 16.91 -8.23
N PRO A 115 -3.38 17.63 -7.92
CA PRO A 115 -4.15 18.33 -8.93
C PRO A 115 -3.39 19.38 -9.74
N ASN A 116 -2.25 19.89 -9.24
CA ASN A 116 -1.43 20.82 -10.02
C ASN A 116 -0.70 20.15 -11.19
N LEU A 117 -0.80 18.82 -11.35
CA LEU A 117 -0.29 18.12 -12.51
C LEU A 117 -1.14 18.40 -13.74
N GLY A 118 -0.67 19.29 -14.61
CA GLY A 118 -1.29 19.63 -15.88
C GLY A 118 -0.65 18.97 -17.11
N ASP A 119 -1.23 19.23 -18.28
CA ASP A 119 -0.77 18.70 -19.57
C ASP A 119 0.63 19.19 -19.94
N ALA A 120 0.96 20.44 -19.60
CA ALA A 120 2.28 21.01 -19.86
C ALA A 120 3.41 20.21 -19.17
N GLN A 121 3.21 19.81 -17.91
CA GLN A 121 4.19 19.03 -17.16
C GLN A 121 4.31 17.62 -17.74
N ALA A 122 3.19 16.90 -17.93
CA ALA A 122 3.22 15.53 -18.44
C ALA A 122 3.76 15.46 -19.88
N SER A 123 3.40 16.42 -20.74
CA SER A 123 3.96 16.57 -22.08
C SER A 123 5.46 16.85 -22.05
N GLY A 124 5.92 17.66 -21.10
CA GLY A 124 7.34 17.88 -20.83
C GLY A 124 8.09 16.60 -20.44
N TRP A 125 7.47 15.70 -19.67
CA TRP A 125 8.08 14.41 -19.30
C TRP A 125 8.16 13.43 -20.47
N TYR A 126 7.14 13.44 -21.33
CA TYR A 126 7.09 12.66 -22.56
C TYR A 126 8.09 13.16 -23.61
N ALA A 127 8.35 14.48 -23.65
CA ALA A 127 9.38 15.11 -24.46
C ALA A 127 9.34 14.69 -25.95
N GLY A 128 8.14 14.61 -26.52
CA GLY A 128 7.95 14.23 -27.92
C GLY A 128 8.40 12.80 -28.26
N GLY A 129 8.49 11.91 -27.26
CA GLY A 129 8.91 10.52 -27.44
C GLY A 129 10.42 10.31 -27.53
N THR A 130 11.24 11.36 -27.33
CA THR A 130 12.70 11.26 -27.40
C THR A 130 13.30 10.79 -26.07
N ASN A 131 13.67 9.50 -26.00
CA ASN A 131 14.10 8.82 -24.78
C ASN A 131 15.20 9.54 -23.95
N SER A 132 16.18 10.17 -24.61
CA SER A 132 17.33 10.80 -23.92
C SER A 132 16.98 12.05 -23.11
N ILE A 133 15.84 12.67 -23.38
CA ILE A 133 15.39 13.90 -22.71
C ILE A 133 14.11 13.68 -21.90
N GLN A 134 13.58 12.45 -21.84
CA GLN A 134 12.45 12.12 -20.99
C GLN A 134 12.82 12.21 -19.51
N THR A 135 11.86 12.65 -18.69
CA THR A 135 12.03 12.78 -17.24
C THR A 135 11.00 11.92 -16.49
N PRO A 136 11.05 10.58 -16.65
CA PRO A 136 9.99 9.68 -16.19
C PRO A 136 9.78 9.70 -14.68
N PHE A 137 10.79 10.06 -13.89
CA PHE A 137 10.69 10.09 -12.43
C PHE A 137 10.02 11.37 -11.88
N ALA A 138 9.78 12.37 -12.73
CA ALA A 138 9.12 13.60 -12.31
C ALA A 138 7.69 13.35 -11.80
N LEU A 139 7.02 12.27 -12.25
CA LEU A 139 5.74 11.82 -11.71
C LEU A 139 5.75 11.69 -10.18
N PHE A 140 6.85 11.19 -9.60
CA PHE A 140 6.92 10.93 -8.16
C PHE A 140 6.88 12.19 -7.31
N ASN A 141 7.13 13.38 -7.88
CA ASN A 141 6.97 14.67 -7.19
C ASN A 141 5.50 15.09 -7.06
N TYR A 142 4.60 14.43 -7.79
CA TYR A 142 3.17 14.72 -7.81
C TYR A 142 2.34 13.62 -7.15
N LEU A 143 2.95 12.55 -6.62
CA LEU A 143 2.21 11.55 -5.86
C LEU A 143 1.99 12.03 -4.42
N VAL A 144 0.76 11.91 -3.95
CA VAL A 144 0.33 12.25 -2.59
C VAL A 144 -0.16 10.98 -1.92
N THR A 145 0.49 10.54 -0.85
CA THR A 145 0.11 9.36 -0.04
C THR A 145 -0.13 9.82 1.38
N ASP A 146 -1.30 9.50 1.95
CA ASP A 146 -1.70 9.97 3.29
C ASP A 146 -1.55 11.49 3.49
N GLY A 147 -1.80 12.28 2.43
CA GLY A 147 -1.67 13.75 2.44
C GLY A 147 -0.23 14.27 2.39
N GLN A 148 0.76 13.39 2.26
CA GLN A 148 2.18 13.75 2.18
C GLN A 148 2.74 13.53 0.78
N ARG A 149 3.75 14.31 0.40
CA ARG A 149 4.49 14.16 -0.85
C ARG A 149 5.94 13.82 -0.57
N LEU A 150 6.50 12.98 -1.42
CA LEU A 150 7.95 12.83 -1.50
C LEU A 150 8.47 13.67 -2.66
N SER A 151 9.66 14.24 -2.51
CA SER A 151 10.34 14.97 -3.59
C SER A 151 11.66 14.29 -3.96
N PRO A 152 11.61 13.08 -4.55
CA PRO A 152 12.82 12.32 -4.84
C PRO A 152 13.57 12.88 -6.06
N SER A 153 14.80 12.39 -6.26
CA SER A 153 15.58 12.69 -7.45
C SER A 153 14.83 12.29 -8.73
N THR A 154 14.92 13.14 -9.76
CA THR A 154 14.31 12.91 -11.08
C THR A 154 15.15 12.04 -12.01
N THR A 155 16.32 11.56 -11.58
CA THR A 155 17.23 10.74 -12.41
C THR A 155 17.32 9.28 -11.95
N SER A 156 17.33 9.03 -10.65
CA SER A 156 17.23 7.69 -10.06
C SER A 156 16.76 7.82 -8.62
N PRO A 157 15.45 7.73 -8.36
CA PRO A 157 14.92 7.87 -7.02
C PRO A 157 15.26 6.61 -6.21
N THR A 158 15.79 6.83 -5.01
CA THR A 158 16.04 5.79 -4.02
C THR A 158 15.25 6.12 -2.76
N PHE A 159 14.45 5.16 -2.32
CA PHE A 159 13.60 5.28 -1.14
C PHE A 159 14.08 4.33 -0.05
N GLN A 160 14.02 4.77 1.20
CA GLN A 160 14.21 3.93 2.36
C GLN A 160 12.86 3.46 2.87
N VAL A 161 12.79 2.21 3.33
CA VAL A 161 11.56 1.63 3.85
C VAL A 161 11.51 1.86 5.37
N ASN A 162 10.49 2.59 5.82
CA ASN A 162 10.24 2.94 7.22
C ASN A 162 8.86 2.46 7.69
N TRP A 163 8.81 1.27 8.29
CA TRP A 163 7.57 0.75 8.89
C TRP A 163 7.26 1.34 10.26
N GLY A 164 8.23 2.01 10.89
CA GLY A 164 8.01 2.81 12.10
C GLY A 164 7.31 4.15 11.84
N SER A 165 7.08 4.50 10.57
CA SER A 165 6.28 5.66 10.18
C SER A 165 4.86 5.57 10.75
N GLY A 166 4.39 6.67 11.35
CA GLY A 166 3.01 6.79 11.87
C GLY A 166 1.94 6.89 10.77
N TRP A 167 2.34 7.07 9.51
CA TRP A 167 1.42 7.13 8.37
C TRP A 167 0.87 5.74 8.02
N PRO A 168 -0.43 5.58 7.73
CA PRO A 168 -1.02 4.27 7.43
C PRO A 168 -0.37 3.55 6.24
N HIS A 169 -0.14 4.25 5.12
CA HIS A 169 0.31 3.70 3.84
C HIS A 169 1.69 4.23 3.42
N LEU A 170 2.04 5.47 3.78
CA LEU A 170 3.33 6.05 3.41
C LEU A 170 4.46 5.46 4.27
N LYS A 171 5.07 4.39 3.74
CA LYS A 171 6.22 3.68 4.34
C LYS A 171 7.52 3.90 3.59
N LEU A 172 7.51 4.70 2.52
CA LEU A 172 8.71 5.15 1.84
C LEU A 172 9.12 6.52 2.37
N GLN A 173 10.42 6.74 2.51
CA GLN A 173 11.00 8.03 2.84
C GLN A 173 12.27 8.30 2.03
N ILE A 174 12.76 9.53 2.07
CA ILE A 174 14.03 9.95 1.48
C ILE A 174 14.98 10.30 2.61
N GLY A 175 16.20 9.73 2.63
CA GLY A 175 17.23 10.00 3.65
C GLY A 175 17.83 8.75 4.28
N GLY A 176 18.06 8.76 5.60
CA GLY A 176 18.70 7.66 6.33
C GLY A 176 17.86 6.38 6.32
N ALA A 177 18.50 5.21 6.16
CA ALA A 177 17.84 3.91 6.17
C ALA A 177 17.50 3.49 7.61
N PRO A 178 16.22 3.48 8.01
CA PRO A 178 15.85 3.08 9.36
C PRO A 178 15.91 1.56 9.50
N VAL A 179 16.11 1.12 10.74
CA VAL A 179 16.09 -0.29 11.11
C VAL A 179 14.65 -0.67 11.49
N ASN A 180 14.12 -1.69 10.83
CA ASN A 180 12.78 -2.20 11.06
C ASN A 180 12.85 -3.53 11.82
N ALA A 181 12.13 -3.67 12.93
CA ALA A 181 12.07 -4.93 13.68
C ALA A 181 11.27 -6.00 12.91
N MET A 182 11.70 -7.26 12.98
CA MET A 182 10.99 -8.40 12.41
C MET A 182 11.30 -9.68 13.19
N GLY A 183 10.33 -10.16 13.97
CA GLY A 183 10.52 -11.34 14.82
C GLY A 183 11.67 -11.14 15.80
N GLY A 184 12.61 -12.10 15.82
CA GLY A 184 13.84 -12.03 16.63
C GLY A 184 15.00 -11.23 16.00
N GLY A 185 14.77 -10.60 14.85
CA GLY A 185 15.78 -9.85 14.11
C GLY A 185 15.29 -8.47 13.65
N GLN A 186 16.04 -7.89 12.73
CA GLN A 186 15.77 -6.58 12.16
C GLN A 186 16.21 -6.53 10.70
N TYR A 187 15.71 -5.57 9.93
CA TYR A 187 16.15 -5.34 8.56
C TYR A 187 16.21 -3.85 8.20
N THR A 188 17.05 -3.54 7.23
CA THR A 188 17.03 -2.25 6.50
C THR A 188 16.74 -2.53 5.04
N ALA A 189 15.78 -1.84 4.44
CA ALA A 189 15.42 -2.03 3.04
C ALA A 189 15.45 -0.71 2.25
N LEU A 190 15.88 -0.82 1.00
CA LEU A 190 16.01 0.26 0.03
C LEU A 190 15.29 -0.13 -1.25
N VAL A 191 14.49 0.79 -1.80
CA VAL A 191 13.82 0.63 -3.10
C VAL A 191 14.44 1.63 -4.07
N GLN A 192 15.08 1.14 -5.11
CA GLN A 192 15.63 1.97 -6.19
C GLN A 192 14.83 1.76 -7.47
N LEU A 193 14.50 2.85 -8.15
CA LEU A 193 13.79 2.79 -9.43
C LEU A 193 14.72 3.14 -10.59
N PHE A 194 14.43 2.51 -11.73
CA PHE A 194 15.16 2.65 -12.98
C PHE A 194 14.18 2.84 -14.14
N PRO A 195 14.54 3.62 -15.17
CA PRO A 195 13.73 3.70 -16.38
C PRO A 195 13.69 2.34 -17.07
N ASN A 196 12.54 1.96 -17.62
CA ASN A 196 12.40 0.74 -18.41
C ASN A 196 11.87 1.07 -19.80
N ALA A 197 12.75 1.57 -20.68
CA ALA A 197 12.36 1.94 -22.04
C ALA A 197 11.76 0.74 -22.79
N GLN A 198 10.60 0.94 -23.41
CA GLN A 198 9.86 -0.04 -24.22
C GLN A 198 9.57 0.56 -25.60
N ALA A 199 9.52 -0.28 -26.63
CA ALA A 199 9.19 0.16 -27.99
C ALA A 199 7.70 0.51 -28.10
N ASP A 200 7.39 1.65 -28.70
CA ASP A 200 6.01 2.07 -28.98
C ASP A 200 5.94 3.04 -30.16
N GLY A 201 4.77 3.13 -30.79
CA GLY A 201 4.49 4.04 -31.90
C GLY A 201 4.56 5.51 -31.50
N SER A 202 4.36 5.84 -30.22
CA SER A 202 4.50 7.21 -29.71
C SER A 202 5.95 7.63 -29.45
N CYS A 203 6.92 6.72 -29.51
CA CYS A 203 8.32 7.08 -29.35
C CYS A 203 8.88 7.79 -30.60
N ASN A 204 10.00 8.50 -30.47
CA ASN A 204 10.65 9.19 -31.58
C ASN A 204 12.11 8.74 -31.72
N PRO A 205 12.47 8.04 -32.83
CA PRO A 205 11.63 7.68 -33.98
C PRO A 205 10.53 6.67 -33.63
N ALA A 206 9.43 6.64 -34.39
CA ALA A 206 8.31 5.73 -34.14
C ALA A 206 8.77 4.26 -34.06
N GLY A 207 8.33 3.54 -33.02
CA GLY A 207 8.75 2.16 -32.76
C GLY A 207 10.10 2.02 -32.05
N SER A 208 10.82 3.12 -31.78
CA SER A 208 12.02 3.10 -30.93
C SER A 208 11.67 2.93 -29.44
N PRO A 209 12.61 2.49 -28.59
CA PRO A 209 12.35 2.37 -27.16
C PRO A 209 12.37 3.73 -26.45
N CYS A 210 11.28 4.07 -25.76
CA CYS A 210 11.20 5.19 -24.85
C CYS A 210 10.49 4.80 -23.54
N VAL A 211 10.67 5.56 -22.47
CA VAL A 211 10.19 5.22 -21.12
C VAL A 211 8.76 5.71 -20.87
N VAL A 212 8.44 6.88 -21.42
CA VAL A 212 7.10 7.50 -21.34
C VAL A 212 6.44 7.36 -22.70
N HIS A 213 5.31 6.67 -22.76
CA HIS A 213 4.48 6.52 -23.95
C HIS A 213 3.30 7.48 -23.87
N LYS A 214 2.90 8.02 -25.01
CA LYS A 214 1.70 8.85 -25.15
C LYS A 214 0.60 8.03 -25.82
N LEU A 215 -0.38 7.60 -25.03
CA LEU A 215 -1.51 6.77 -25.49
C LEU A 215 -2.67 7.62 -26.03
N GLY A 216 -2.74 8.89 -25.65
CA GLY A 216 -3.75 9.84 -26.13
C GLY A 216 -3.40 11.29 -25.77
N PRO A 217 -4.26 12.28 -26.07
CA PRO A 217 -3.96 13.70 -25.86
C PRO A 217 -3.45 14.04 -24.44
N SER A 218 -4.04 13.40 -23.42
CA SER A 218 -3.68 13.59 -22.01
C SER A 218 -3.63 12.25 -21.24
N TRP A 219 -3.19 11.20 -21.93
CA TRP A 219 -3.03 9.86 -21.40
C TRP A 219 -1.64 9.33 -21.71
N TYR A 220 -0.93 8.97 -20.65
CA TYR A 220 0.45 8.52 -20.69
C TYR A 220 0.60 7.18 -19.96
N GLU A 221 1.57 6.39 -20.38
CA GLU A 221 2.03 5.22 -19.65
C GLU A 221 3.54 5.33 -19.43
N ILE A 222 3.99 5.10 -18.20
CA ILE A 222 5.39 5.24 -17.82
C ILE A 222 5.91 3.92 -17.28
N PHE A 223 7.02 3.43 -17.83
CA PHE A 223 7.57 2.12 -17.52
C PHE A 223 8.77 2.20 -16.58
N TYR A 224 8.72 1.43 -15.50
CA TYR A 224 9.78 1.37 -14.50
C TYR A 224 10.28 -0.04 -14.25
N LYS A 225 11.54 -0.13 -13.88
CA LYS A 225 12.14 -1.27 -13.18
C LYS A 225 12.41 -0.85 -11.74
N TYR A 226 12.35 -1.80 -10.82
CA TYR A 226 12.72 -1.56 -9.44
C TYR A 226 13.63 -2.66 -8.92
N THR A 227 14.51 -2.26 -7.99
CA THR A 227 15.33 -3.14 -7.19
C THR A 227 15.08 -2.84 -5.72
N VAL A 228 14.64 -3.85 -4.96
CA VAL A 228 14.57 -3.78 -3.51
C VAL A 228 15.77 -4.51 -2.93
N THR A 229 16.65 -3.79 -2.24
CA THR A 229 17.75 -4.38 -1.49
C THR A 229 17.41 -4.38 -0.02
N SER A 230 17.39 -5.55 0.60
CA SER A 230 17.10 -5.72 2.02
C SER A 230 18.25 -6.43 2.72
N ASP A 231 18.76 -5.81 3.78
CA ASP A 231 19.76 -6.38 4.67
C ASP A 231 19.08 -6.79 5.98
N GLY A 232 18.93 -8.10 6.18
CA GLY A 232 18.42 -8.69 7.42
C GLY A 232 19.54 -9.01 8.39
N GLN A 233 19.34 -8.70 9.67
CA GLN A 233 20.30 -8.90 10.73
C GLN A 233 19.64 -9.56 11.95
N VAL A 234 20.30 -10.57 12.51
CA VAL A 234 20.02 -11.06 13.86
C VAL A 234 21.24 -10.70 14.71
N PRO A 235 21.14 -9.68 15.58
CA PRO A 235 22.25 -9.27 16.42
C PRO A 235 22.80 -10.44 17.25
N PRO A 236 24.12 -10.49 17.49
CA PRO A 236 25.13 -9.51 17.09
C PRO A 236 25.87 -9.82 15.78
N LYS A 237 25.76 -11.03 15.21
CA LYS A 237 26.75 -11.54 14.23
C LYS A 237 26.21 -11.90 12.85
N PHE A 238 24.91 -12.15 12.68
CA PHE A 238 24.41 -12.69 11.42
C PHE A 238 23.76 -11.60 10.59
N ARG A 239 24.27 -11.41 9.37
CA ARG A 239 23.69 -10.52 8.36
C ARG A 239 23.53 -11.27 7.04
N ARG A 240 22.38 -11.11 6.40
CA ARG A 240 22.09 -11.61 5.05
C ARG A 240 21.52 -10.48 4.21
N ARG A 241 21.79 -10.52 2.92
CA ARG A 241 21.25 -9.57 1.94
C ARG A 241 20.40 -10.32 0.94
N VAL A 242 19.23 -9.78 0.67
CA VAL A 242 18.32 -10.22 -0.39
C VAL A 242 18.11 -9.06 -1.34
N VAL A 243 18.13 -9.36 -2.64
CA VAL A 243 17.84 -8.40 -3.70
C VAL A 243 16.67 -8.93 -4.51
N LEU A 244 15.58 -8.17 -4.54
CA LEU A 244 14.38 -8.45 -5.31
C LEU A 244 14.32 -7.48 -6.49
N ASN A 245 14.09 -7.99 -7.70
CA ASN A 245 13.93 -7.16 -8.90
C ASN A 245 12.56 -7.36 -9.51
N GLY A 246 12.04 -6.32 -10.16
CA GLY A 246 10.81 -6.41 -10.94
C GLY A 246 10.60 -5.20 -11.84
N SER A 247 9.47 -5.18 -12.53
CA SER A 247 9.03 -4.08 -13.38
C SER A 247 7.55 -3.80 -13.19
N PHE A 248 7.14 -2.57 -13.47
CA PHE A 248 5.74 -2.14 -13.48
C PHE A 248 5.58 -0.95 -14.44
N SER A 249 4.35 -0.67 -14.84
CA SER A 249 4.00 0.58 -15.51
C SER A 249 3.02 1.37 -14.66
N VAL A 250 2.99 2.69 -14.87
CA VAL A 250 1.98 3.59 -14.29
C VAL A 250 1.23 4.25 -15.43
N GLN A 251 -0.09 4.13 -15.41
CA GLN A 251 -0.95 4.85 -16.34
C GLN A 251 -1.38 6.16 -15.70
N LEU A 252 -1.01 7.27 -16.35
CA LEU A 252 -1.37 8.61 -15.95
C LEU A 252 -2.41 9.15 -16.92
N ARG A 253 -3.62 9.38 -16.44
CA ARG A 253 -4.66 10.09 -17.18
C ARG A 253 -4.90 11.43 -16.49
N LEU A 254 -4.59 12.52 -17.19
CA LEU A 254 -4.85 13.86 -16.67
C LEU A 254 -6.35 14.13 -16.71
N GLN A 255 -6.81 14.98 -15.79
CA GLN A 255 -8.20 15.38 -15.79
C GLN A 255 -8.52 16.22 -17.03
N SER A 256 -9.66 15.94 -17.66
CA SER A 256 -10.20 16.69 -18.79
C SER A 256 -11.70 16.88 -18.60
N PHE A 257 -12.25 17.98 -19.13
CA PHE A 257 -13.68 18.26 -19.08
C PHE A 257 -14.53 17.13 -19.69
N SER A 258 -13.97 16.36 -20.64
CA SER A 258 -14.66 15.26 -21.31
C SER A 258 -14.92 14.04 -20.43
N MET A 259 -14.37 14.00 -19.21
CA MET A 259 -14.63 12.92 -18.25
C MET A 259 -15.90 13.13 -17.43
N TYR A 260 -16.51 14.30 -17.50
CA TYR A 260 -17.68 14.66 -16.71
C TYR A 260 -18.95 14.58 -17.54
N ALA A 261 -20.01 14.02 -16.95
CA ALA A 261 -21.36 14.05 -17.50
C ALA A 261 -21.90 15.49 -17.59
N LEU A 262 -21.49 16.34 -16.65
CA LEU A 262 -21.69 17.78 -16.72
C LEU A 262 -20.41 18.48 -16.27
N PHE A 263 -19.88 19.33 -17.14
CA PHE A 263 -18.79 20.23 -16.85
C PHE A 263 -19.22 21.66 -17.15
N THR A 264 -18.97 22.59 -16.23
CA THR A 264 -19.21 24.02 -16.47
C THR A 264 -18.08 24.87 -15.91
N ASP A 265 -17.58 25.85 -16.68
CA ASP A 265 -16.62 26.80 -16.14
C ASP A 265 -17.31 27.74 -15.14
N VAL A 266 -18.44 28.32 -15.56
CA VAL A 266 -19.37 29.08 -14.71
C VAL A 266 -20.77 28.47 -14.83
N HIS A 267 -21.39 28.09 -13.72
CA HIS A 267 -22.71 27.45 -13.70
C HIS A 267 -23.87 28.48 -13.69
N ASN A 268 -23.93 29.29 -14.76
CA ASN A 268 -24.95 30.31 -14.97
C ASN A 268 -25.68 30.10 -16.31
N SER A 269 -26.88 30.68 -16.43
CA SER A 269 -27.65 30.70 -17.66
C SER A 269 -27.01 31.62 -18.70
N PRO A 270 -27.43 31.57 -19.98
CA PRO A 270 -26.95 32.51 -21.00
C PRO A 270 -27.19 33.99 -20.68
N THR A 271 -28.18 34.29 -19.83
CA THR A 271 -28.47 35.66 -19.35
C THR A 271 -27.68 36.04 -18.10
N GLY A 272 -26.76 35.18 -17.64
CA GLY A 272 -25.97 35.38 -16.43
C GLY A 272 -26.68 35.03 -15.13
N GLY A 273 -27.91 34.52 -15.19
CA GLY A 273 -28.67 34.10 -14.01
C GLY A 273 -28.12 32.80 -13.39
N PRO A 274 -28.32 32.57 -12.08
CA PRO A 274 -27.88 31.34 -11.43
C PRO A 274 -28.64 30.13 -11.98
N VAL A 275 -27.94 29.04 -12.29
CA VAL A 275 -28.56 27.74 -12.55
C VAL A 275 -28.61 26.96 -11.24
N TRP A 276 -29.78 26.41 -10.93
CA TRP A 276 -30.03 25.62 -9.74
C TRP A 276 -30.26 24.17 -10.13
N PHE A 277 -29.56 23.25 -9.48
CA PHE A 277 -29.99 21.85 -9.46
C PHE A 277 -31.18 21.73 -8.52
N ALA A 278 -32.30 21.23 -9.04
CA ALA A 278 -33.57 21.11 -8.32
C ALA A 278 -33.89 19.64 -8.04
N GLY A 279 -34.98 19.34 -7.31
CA GLY A 279 -35.35 17.97 -6.98
C GLY A 279 -35.60 17.03 -8.17
N THR A 280 -35.75 17.56 -9.39
CA THR A 280 -35.87 16.78 -10.64
C THR A 280 -34.54 16.55 -11.35
N THR A 281 -33.45 17.13 -10.88
CA THR A 281 -32.12 16.95 -11.48
C THR A 281 -31.55 15.59 -11.07
N ASN A 282 -31.16 14.80 -12.07
CA ASN A 282 -30.47 13.53 -11.86
C ASN A 282 -29.29 13.40 -12.82
N PHE A 283 -28.10 13.12 -12.27
CA PHE A 283 -26.90 12.79 -13.04
C PHE A 283 -26.33 11.44 -12.63
N THR A 284 -26.13 10.56 -13.62
CA THR A 284 -25.56 9.22 -13.43
C THR A 284 -24.06 9.13 -13.77
N GLY A 285 -23.32 10.22 -13.57
CA GLY A 285 -21.89 10.31 -13.85
C GLY A 285 -21.25 11.54 -13.21
N PRO A 286 -19.93 11.73 -13.37
CA PRO A 286 -19.19 12.80 -12.69
C PRO A 286 -19.71 14.19 -13.08
N VAL A 287 -19.85 15.09 -12.11
CA VAL A 287 -20.30 16.47 -12.33
C VAL A 287 -19.30 17.44 -11.72
N HIS A 288 -18.87 18.44 -12.49
CA HIS A 288 -17.84 19.39 -12.05
C HIS A 288 -18.12 20.82 -12.50
N THR A 289 -17.80 21.79 -11.66
CA THR A 289 -17.70 23.19 -12.06
C THR A 289 -16.42 23.87 -11.58
N ASN A 290 -15.81 24.68 -12.45
CA ASN A 290 -14.71 25.57 -12.05
C ASN A 290 -15.19 26.76 -11.20
N GLY A 291 -16.50 26.97 -11.10
CA GLY A 291 -17.11 27.98 -10.26
C GLY A 291 -17.76 27.35 -9.02
N GLU A 292 -19.04 27.62 -8.86
CA GLU A 292 -19.82 27.24 -7.70
C GLU A 292 -21.15 26.62 -8.13
N PHE A 293 -21.54 25.53 -7.48
CA PHE A 293 -22.85 24.91 -7.66
C PHE A 293 -23.90 25.49 -6.72
N ARG A 294 -25.15 25.36 -7.15
CA ARG A 294 -26.32 25.84 -6.42
C ARG A 294 -27.37 24.75 -6.38
N PHE A 295 -27.87 24.45 -5.18
CA PHE A 295 -28.79 23.36 -4.93
C PHE A 295 -30.10 23.87 -4.35
N ALA A 296 -31.21 23.37 -4.87
CA ALA A 296 -32.55 23.57 -4.37
C ALA A 296 -33.18 22.20 -4.15
N GLN A 297 -33.78 21.97 -2.98
CA GLN A 297 -34.38 20.69 -2.60
C GLN A 297 -33.32 19.56 -2.63
N PHE A 298 -33.63 18.45 -3.31
CA PHE A 298 -32.90 17.19 -3.19
C PHE A 298 -32.53 16.59 -4.55
N PRO A 299 -31.69 17.28 -5.36
CA PRO A 299 -31.16 16.71 -6.60
C PRO A 299 -30.32 15.47 -6.33
N THR A 300 -30.25 14.55 -7.30
CA THR A 300 -29.58 13.27 -7.13
C THR A 300 -28.37 13.07 -8.04
N PHE A 301 -27.28 12.53 -7.50
CA PHE A 301 -26.00 12.29 -8.18
C PHE A 301 -25.46 10.91 -7.78
N THR A 302 -25.08 10.08 -8.75
CA THR A 302 -24.56 8.73 -8.45
C THR A 302 -23.04 8.65 -8.34
N ASP A 303 -22.33 9.69 -8.78
CA ASP A 303 -20.86 9.72 -8.87
C ASP A 303 -20.32 11.01 -8.21
N LYS A 304 -19.03 11.29 -8.39
CA LYS A 304 -18.37 12.48 -7.84
C LYS A 304 -19.03 13.76 -8.32
N LEU A 305 -19.26 14.66 -7.37
CA LEU A 305 -19.75 16.01 -7.57
C LEU A 305 -18.68 16.95 -7.04
N GLU A 306 -18.20 17.90 -7.84
CA GLU A 306 -17.05 18.72 -7.49
C GLU A 306 -17.29 20.19 -7.84
N SER A 307 -17.03 21.10 -6.90
CA SER A 307 -16.92 22.53 -7.20
C SER A 307 -15.58 23.06 -6.75
N VAL A 308 -14.98 23.91 -7.58
CA VAL A 308 -13.72 24.58 -7.23
C VAL A 308 -13.91 25.59 -6.11
N ASN A 309 -15.04 26.29 -6.06
CA ASN A 309 -15.36 27.12 -4.91
C ASN A 309 -15.45 26.23 -3.65
N SER A 310 -14.87 26.72 -2.56
CA SER A 310 -14.95 26.13 -1.21
C SER A 310 -16.34 26.22 -0.56
N LYS A 311 -17.31 26.77 -1.28
CA LYS A 311 -18.69 26.96 -0.86
C LYS A 311 -19.67 26.56 -1.97
N ALA A 312 -20.93 26.38 -1.58
CA ALA A 312 -22.06 26.20 -2.48
C ALA A 312 -23.27 27.02 -2.00
N TRP A 313 -24.16 27.38 -2.93
CA TRP A 313 -25.43 28.01 -2.60
C TRP A 313 -26.53 26.99 -2.39
N PHE A 314 -27.39 27.27 -1.43
CA PHE A 314 -28.58 26.50 -1.12
C PHE A 314 -29.80 27.40 -1.14
N TYR A 315 -30.88 26.95 -1.77
CA TYR A 315 -32.06 27.77 -2.04
C TYR A 315 -32.80 28.18 -0.76
N ASN A 316 -32.81 27.28 0.23
CA ASN A 316 -33.28 27.54 1.58
C ASN A 316 -34.67 28.19 1.60
N ASN A 317 -35.62 27.57 0.90
CA ASN A 317 -37.00 28.04 0.73
C ASN A 317 -37.12 29.49 0.20
N GLY A 318 -36.20 29.92 -0.67
CA GLY A 318 -36.16 31.24 -1.27
C GLY A 318 -35.30 32.26 -0.52
N ALA A 319 -34.80 31.91 0.66
CA ALA A 319 -33.84 32.71 1.42
C ALA A 319 -32.42 32.15 1.23
N ASN A 320 -31.92 32.27 -0.01
CA ASN A 320 -30.67 31.65 -0.45
C ASN A 320 -29.52 31.88 0.54
N ILE A 321 -28.78 30.81 0.84
CA ILE A 321 -27.63 30.83 1.75
C ILE A 321 -26.41 30.19 1.09
N GLU A 322 -25.24 30.79 1.29
CA GLU A 322 -23.97 30.25 0.83
C GLU A 322 -23.26 29.57 2.01
N LEU A 323 -22.89 28.30 1.86
CA LEU A 323 -22.28 27.52 2.94
C LEU A 323 -21.00 26.84 2.45
N GLY A 324 -19.99 26.77 3.32
CA GLY A 324 -18.81 25.92 3.15
C GLY A 324 -19.06 24.46 3.55
N SER A 325 -20.28 23.97 3.33
CA SER A 325 -20.76 22.63 3.68
C SER A 325 -21.41 22.01 2.44
N PRO A 326 -21.26 20.70 2.20
CA PRO A 326 -21.90 20.03 1.07
C PRO A 326 -23.43 19.94 1.21
N GLU A 327 -23.97 20.22 2.40
CA GLU A 327 -25.41 20.14 2.68
C GLU A 327 -25.87 21.35 3.51
N ASN A 328 -27.11 21.82 3.26
CA ASN A 328 -27.81 22.77 4.11
C ASN A 328 -28.73 22.03 5.08
N VAL A 329 -28.32 21.99 6.36
CA VAL A 329 -29.05 21.35 7.45
C VAL A 329 -29.43 22.41 8.49
N VAL A 330 -30.73 22.55 8.74
CA VAL A 330 -31.28 23.48 9.72
C VAL A 330 -31.93 22.69 10.85
N SER A 331 -31.46 22.89 12.09
CA SER A 331 -31.97 22.19 13.27
C SER A 331 -32.01 20.66 13.13
N GLY A 332 -30.99 20.08 12.49
CA GLY A 332 -30.87 18.63 12.25
C GLY A 332 -31.72 18.09 11.09
N THR A 333 -32.42 18.95 10.35
CA THR A 333 -33.21 18.57 9.17
C THR A 333 -32.57 19.14 7.91
N ARG A 334 -32.33 18.32 6.89
CA ARG A 334 -31.87 18.79 5.58
C ARG A 334 -32.95 19.65 4.92
N VAL A 335 -32.57 20.83 4.48
CA VAL A 335 -33.44 21.72 3.71
C VAL A 335 -33.12 21.59 2.23
N ASP A 336 -31.84 21.64 1.87
CA ASP A 336 -31.35 21.42 0.52
C ASP A 336 -30.04 20.61 0.58
N ALA A 337 -29.93 19.56 -0.22
CA ALA A 337 -28.74 18.73 -0.27
C ALA A 337 -28.67 17.95 -1.60
N PRO A 338 -27.48 17.82 -2.22
CA PRO A 338 -27.27 16.80 -3.24
C PRO A 338 -27.20 15.41 -2.59
N LEU A 339 -27.95 14.45 -3.12
CA LEU A 339 -28.10 13.11 -2.54
C LEU A 339 -27.75 12.02 -3.55
N VAL A 340 -27.58 10.78 -3.09
CA VAL A 340 -27.50 9.61 -3.96
C VAL A 340 -28.93 9.05 -4.19
N PRO A 341 -29.35 8.75 -5.44
CA PRO A 341 -30.60 8.02 -5.65
C PRO A 341 -30.51 6.61 -5.05
N PRO A 342 -31.63 5.95 -4.66
CA PRO A 342 -33.03 6.28 -4.94
C PRO A 342 -33.87 6.55 -3.67
N ASP A 343 -33.26 7.09 -2.60
CA ASP A 343 -33.94 7.14 -1.30
C ASP A 343 -35.22 8.00 -1.33
N PRO A 344 -36.40 7.42 -1.04
CA PRO A 344 -37.68 8.14 -1.08
C PRO A 344 -37.81 9.15 0.08
N ASN A 345 -36.93 9.06 1.08
CA ASN A 345 -36.86 9.99 2.19
C ASN A 345 -35.52 10.76 2.15
N PRO A 346 -35.53 12.04 1.73
CA PRO A 346 -34.31 12.86 1.66
C PRO A 346 -33.55 13.00 2.99
N GLN A 347 -34.25 12.86 4.12
CA GLN A 347 -33.62 12.95 5.45
C GLN A 347 -32.83 11.70 5.81
N ALA A 348 -33.18 10.54 5.23
CA ALA A 348 -32.47 9.28 5.45
C ALA A 348 -31.48 8.97 4.32
N ALA A 349 -31.54 9.73 3.21
CA ALA A 349 -30.71 9.51 2.04
C ALA A 349 -29.22 9.67 2.32
N THR A 350 -28.42 8.91 1.58
CA THR A 350 -26.97 9.06 1.58
C THR A 350 -26.60 10.41 0.91
N PRO A 351 -25.78 11.26 1.54
CA PRO A 351 -25.24 12.46 0.88
C PRO A 351 -24.52 12.10 -0.42
N ALA A 352 -24.65 12.92 -1.45
CA ALA A 352 -23.80 12.78 -2.64
C ALA A 352 -22.32 12.94 -2.26
N ASN A 353 -21.43 12.36 -3.08
CA ASN A 353 -19.99 12.54 -2.94
C ASN A 353 -19.57 13.94 -3.43
N PHE A 354 -20.03 14.97 -2.71
CA PHE A 354 -19.81 16.36 -3.05
C PHE A 354 -18.54 16.90 -2.39
N THR A 355 -17.56 17.24 -3.21
CA THR A 355 -16.30 17.87 -2.81
C THR A 355 -16.31 19.36 -3.14
N LEU A 356 -16.26 20.19 -2.10
CA LEU A 356 -16.00 21.63 -2.19
C LEU A 356 -14.49 21.89 -2.23
N GLY A 357 -14.06 22.96 -2.90
CA GLY A 357 -12.63 23.30 -2.98
C GLY A 357 -11.84 22.33 -3.87
N ALA A 358 -12.50 21.71 -4.85
CA ALA A 358 -11.85 20.88 -5.85
C ALA A 358 -10.88 21.73 -6.70
N SER A 359 -10.03 21.07 -7.47
CA SER A 359 -9.07 21.77 -8.32
C SER A 359 -9.65 22.13 -9.67
N THR A 360 -9.26 23.29 -10.20
CA THR A 360 -9.71 23.78 -11.50
C THR A 360 -9.29 22.84 -12.60
N VAL A 361 -10.26 22.41 -13.41
CA VAL A 361 -9.99 21.69 -14.65
C VAL A 361 -9.72 22.73 -15.74
N PRO A 362 -8.54 22.72 -16.38
CA PRO A 362 -8.20 23.70 -17.40
C PRO A 362 -9.19 23.70 -18.56
N MET A 363 -9.67 24.89 -18.93
CA MET A 363 -10.44 25.08 -20.16
C MET A 363 -9.53 25.13 -21.38
N PRO A 364 -9.96 24.61 -22.54
CA PRO A 364 -9.22 24.83 -23.77
C PRO A 364 -9.12 26.34 -24.04
N THR A 365 -7.91 26.82 -24.35
CA THR A 365 -7.63 28.23 -24.64
C THR A 365 -8.33 28.74 -25.90
N ASN A 366 -8.83 27.82 -26.73
CA ASN A 366 -9.62 28.06 -27.92
C ASN A 366 -10.94 27.29 -27.83
N SER A 367 -11.86 27.72 -26.95
CA SER A 367 -13.26 27.38 -27.13
C SER A 367 -13.75 28.09 -28.39
N PHE A 368 -13.45 27.51 -29.56
CA PHE A 368 -13.99 27.94 -30.84
C PHE A 368 -15.49 28.21 -30.69
N ASN A 369 -16.02 29.16 -31.45
CA ASN A 369 -17.43 29.48 -31.40
C ASN A 369 -18.25 28.29 -31.89
N GLN A 370 -18.59 27.37 -31.00
CA GLN A 370 -19.28 26.11 -31.33
C GLN A 370 -20.61 26.40 -32.03
N GLN A 371 -21.29 27.48 -31.64
CA GLN A 371 -22.51 27.95 -32.29
C GLN A 371 -22.24 28.37 -33.74
N GLY A 372 -21.16 29.13 -33.97
CA GLY A 372 -20.69 29.52 -35.29
C GLY A 372 -20.29 28.32 -36.16
N VAL A 373 -19.52 27.38 -35.60
CA VAL A 373 -19.12 26.15 -36.29
C VAL A 373 -20.33 25.31 -36.70
N ALA A 374 -21.34 25.20 -35.84
CA ALA A 374 -22.57 24.46 -36.13
C ALA A 374 -23.34 25.03 -37.33
N VAL A 375 -23.21 26.33 -37.61
CA VAL A 375 -23.78 26.98 -38.80
C VAL A 375 -22.75 27.19 -39.93
N GLY A 376 -21.60 26.52 -39.86
CA GLY A 376 -20.56 26.52 -40.91
C GLY A 376 -19.61 27.72 -40.91
N ARG A 377 -19.60 28.54 -39.85
CA ARG A 377 -18.64 29.66 -39.72
C ARG A 377 -17.25 29.16 -39.34
N ASN A 378 -16.26 30.02 -39.61
CA ASN A 378 -14.89 29.79 -39.18
C ASN A 378 -14.86 29.57 -37.66
N PRO A 379 -14.29 28.46 -37.15
CA PRO A 379 -14.22 28.18 -35.72
C PRO A 379 -13.56 29.28 -34.88
N THR A 380 -12.63 30.02 -35.47
CA THR A 380 -11.92 31.14 -34.83
C THR A 380 -12.73 32.43 -34.73
N ASP A 381 -13.88 32.51 -35.40
CA ASP A 381 -14.77 33.68 -35.38
C ASP A 381 -15.67 33.65 -34.14
N SER A 382 -15.30 34.44 -33.12
CA SER A 382 -16.00 34.54 -31.84
C SER A 382 -17.23 35.46 -31.86
N SER A 383 -17.58 36.06 -33.01
CA SER A 383 -18.75 36.94 -33.07
C SER A 383 -20.06 36.16 -32.91
N ALA A 384 -21.07 36.80 -32.31
CA ALA A 384 -22.36 36.16 -32.06
C ALA A 384 -23.02 35.67 -33.36
N VAL A 385 -23.62 34.49 -33.32
CA VAL A 385 -24.48 34.00 -34.42
C VAL A 385 -25.84 34.69 -34.29
N THR A 386 -26.26 35.37 -35.34
CA THR A 386 -27.56 36.05 -35.39
C THR A 386 -28.53 35.21 -36.21
N THR A 387 -29.83 35.39 -35.99
CA THR A 387 -30.91 34.69 -36.73
C THR A 387 -31.00 35.07 -38.21
N ALA A 388 -30.14 35.97 -38.70
CA ALA A 388 -30.07 36.37 -40.10
C ALA A 388 -29.06 35.53 -40.91
N GLN A 389 -28.39 34.59 -40.25
CA GLN A 389 -27.44 33.62 -40.80
C GLN A 389 -28.07 32.23 -40.68
#